data_AF-A0AAE8LPY2-F1
#
_entry.id   AF-A0AAE8LPY2-F1
#
_cell.length_a   1.000
_cell.length_b   1.000
_cell.length_c   1.000
_cell.angle_alpha   90.00
_cell.angle_beta   90.00
_cell.angle_gamma   90.00
#
_symmetry.space_group_name_H-M   'P 1'
#
loop_
_entity.id
_entity.type
_entity.pdbx_description
1 polymer ?
#
loop_
_entity_poly.entity_id
_entity_poly.type
_entity_poly.pdbx_seq_one_letter_code
_entity_poly.pdbx_strand_id
1 'polypeptide(L)'
;MSNVYHSAIVARLATALDNNCSASNEKKMRKLSNMLANEKLASMLKDANVDAERFTRAIYACEKVVKFASQAIALNAKDLNENTYAIFRTAINCYKHDIALTQNMIEASISRDLTVDDSVKHVVYVRNLIQTSETVQAQTQTSRDALLTLNIIEARADMKNAYSVNLTTLAQALCDAFKIDATKVEIEESDETESEAA
;
A
#
# COMPACT_ATOMS: atom_id res chain seq x y z
N MET A 1 3.34 -1.19 -27.58
CA MET A 1 4.21 -1.76 -26.53
C MET A 1 3.45 -2.89 -25.87
N SER A 2 4.09 -4.03 -25.58
CA SER A 2 3.45 -5.09 -24.80
C SER A 2 3.40 -4.68 -23.33
N ASN A 3 2.27 -4.94 -22.68
CA ASN A 3 2.09 -4.76 -21.24
C ASN A 3 2.98 -5.76 -20.47
N VAL A 4 4.08 -5.25 -19.91
CA VAL A 4 5.13 -6.06 -19.28
C VAL A 4 4.63 -6.82 -18.04
N TYR A 5 3.69 -6.23 -17.29
CA TYR A 5 3.10 -6.85 -16.10
C TYR A 5 2.21 -8.03 -16.47
N HIS A 6 1.35 -7.84 -17.47
CA HIS A 6 0.53 -8.92 -18.03
C HIS A 6 1.41 -10.04 -18.60
N SER A 7 2.46 -9.69 -19.35
CA SER A 7 3.39 -10.67 -19.93
C SER A 7 4.09 -11.50 -18.84
N ALA A 8 4.51 -10.86 -17.75
CA ALA A 8 5.15 -11.53 -16.61
C ALA A 8 4.24 -12.57 -15.94
N ILE A 9 2.96 -12.22 -15.67
CA ILE A 9 2.03 -13.16 -15.04
C ILE A 9 1.59 -14.29 -15.99
N VAL A 10 1.49 -14.02 -17.30
CA VAL A 10 1.21 -15.05 -18.31
C VAL A 10 2.35 -16.05 -18.41
N ALA A 11 3.61 -15.58 -18.46
CA ALA A 11 4.78 -16.46 -18.45
C ALA A 11 4.80 -17.35 -17.20
N ARG A 12 4.48 -16.77 -16.03
CA ARG A 12 4.39 -17.52 -14.77
C ARG A 12 3.27 -18.55 -14.79
N LEU A 13 2.10 -18.20 -15.33
CA LEU A 13 0.96 -19.12 -15.48
C LEU A 13 1.36 -20.31 -16.37
N ALA A 14 2.04 -20.08 -17.49
CA ALA A 14 2.51 -21.15 -18.36
C ALA A 14 3.42 -22.12 -17.59
N THR A 15 4.45 -21.60 -16.89
CA THR A 15 5.33 -22.43 -16.05
C THR A 15 4.56 -23.17 -14.96
N ALA A 16 3.53 -22.57 -14.36
CA ALA A 16 2.75 -23.22 -13.32
C ALA A 16 1.85 -24.34 -13.87
N LEU A 17 1.30 -24.18 -15.07
CA LEU A 17 0.54 -25.21 -15.77
C LEU A 17 1.45 -26.39 -16.14
N ASP A 18 2.66 -26.12 -16.64
CA ASP A 18 3.65 -27.16 -16.95
C ASP A 18 4.04 -27.98 -15.70
N ASN A 19 3.98 -27.36 -14.52
CA ASN A 19 4.24 -27.99 -13.22
C ASN A 19 2.97 -28.54 -12.53
N ASN A 20 1.86 -28.72 -13.26
CA ASN A 20 0.61 -29.27 -12.73
C ASN A 20 0.06 -28.52 -11.49
N CYS A 21 0.03 -27.19 -11.53
CA CYS A 21 -0.53 -26.41 -10.44
C CYS A 21 -2.01 -26.74 -10.17
N SER A 22 -2.47 -26.52 -8.93
CA SER A 22 -3.86 -26.76 -8.58
C SER A 22 -4.82 -25.83 -9.34
N ALA A 23 -6.05 -26.30 -9.61
CA ALA A 23 -7.08 -25.50 -10.28
C ALA A 23 -7.38 -24.17 -9.55
N SER A 24 -7.23 -24.14 -8.22
CA SER A 24 -7.34 -22.92 -7.41
C SER A 24 -6.25 -21.91 -7.75
N ASN A 25 -5.00 -22.36 -7.86
CA ASN A 25 -3.86 -21.50 -8.22
C ASN A 25 -3.94 -21.03 -9.66
N GLU A 26 -4.34 -21.90 -10.58
CA GLU A 26 -4.61 -21.53 -11.98
C GLU A 26 -5.68 -20.42 -12.05
N LYS A 27 -6.82 -20.61 -11.38
CA LYS A 27 -7.91 -19.62 -11.34
C LYS A 27 -7.44 -18.27 -10.80
N LYS A 28 -6.61 -18.27 -9.75
CA LYS A 28 -6.01 -17.05 -9.20
C LYS A 28 -5.12 -16.36 -10.23
N MET A 29 -4.17 -17.06 -10.83
CA MET A 29 -3.24 -16.49 -11.82
C MET A 29 -3.98 -15.95 -13.05
N ARG A 30 -5.03 -16.64 -13.53
CA ARG A 30 -5.89 -16.13 -14.60
C ARG A 30 -6.63 -14.86 -14.20
N LYS A 31 -7.16 -14.78 -12.98
CA LYS A 31 -7.79 -13.55 -12.45
C LYS A 31 -6.80 -12.39 -12.44
N LEU A 32 -5.57 -12.62 -11.98
CA LEU A 32 -4.52 -11.60 -11.95
C LEU A 32 -4.10 -11.16 -13.36
N SER A 33 -3.97 -12.11 -14.29
CA SER A 33 -3.73 -11.83 -15.71
C SER A 33 -4.78 -10.90 -16.28
N ASN A 34 -6.06 -11.18 -16.05
CA ASN A 34 -7.15 -10.35 -16.55
C ASN A 34 -7.14 -8.93 -15.94
N MET A 35 -6.78 -8.79 -14.67
CA MET A 35 -6.62 -7.47 -14.03
C MET A 35 -5.46 -6.70 -14.64
N LEU A 36 -4.31 -7.37 -14.83
CA LEU A 36 -3.10 -6.76 -15.38
C LEU A 36 -3.19 -6.49 -16.88
N ALA A 37 -4.12 -7.11 -17.61
CA ALA A 37 -4.41 -6.77 -19.01
C ALA A 37 -5.03 -5.37 -19.19
N ASN A 38 -5.41 -4.69 -18.11
CA ASN A 38 -5.88 -3.32 -18.17
C ASN A 38 -4.71 -2.35 -18.41
N GLU A 39 -4.69 -1.70 -19.57
CA GLU A 39 -3.61 -0.77 -19.97
C GLU A 39 -3.50 0.46 -19.06
N LYS A 40 -4.61 0.94 -18.48
CA LYS A 40 -4.57 2.06 -17.53
C LYS A 40 -3.87 1.66 -16.23
N LEU A 41 -4.16 0.47 -15.72
CA LEU A 41 -3.45 -0.08 -14.56
C LEU A 41 -1.96 -0.28 -14.87
N ALA A 42 -1.63 -0.82 -16.04
CA ALA A 42 -0.25 -1.04 -16.45
C ALA A 42 0.53 0.27 -16.59
N SER A 43 -0.09 1.34 -17.11
CA SER A 43 0.51 2.68 -17.13
C SER A 43 0.81 3.17 -15.72
N MET A 44 -0.16 3.10 -14.80
CA MET A 44 0.04 3.55 -13.42
C MET A 44 1.14 2.76 -12.68
N LEU A 45 1.22 1.45 -12.90
CA LEU A 45 2.29 0.62 -12.33
C LEU A 45 3.66 1.00 -12.91
N LYS A 46 3.72 1.28 -14.21
CA LYS A 46 4.94 1.73 -14.88
C LYS A 46 5.39 3.10 -14.38
N ASP A 47 4.47 4.06 -14.27
CA ASP A 47 4.74 5.41 -13.79
C ASP A 47 5.19 5.39 -12.32
N ALA A 48 4.66 4.46 -11.52
CA ALA A 48 5.12 4.21 -10.16
C ALA A 48 6.45 3.41 -10.11
N ASN A 49 7.10 3.09 -11.22
CA ASN A 49 8.34 2.29 -11.30
C ASN A 49 8.24 0.91 -10.63
N VAL A 50 7.07 0.27 -10.69
CA VAL A 50 6.89 -1.07 -10.12
C VAL A 50 7.66 -2.10 -10.96
N ASP A 51 8.49 -2.90 -10.31
CA ASP A 51 9.26 -3.95 -10.97
C ASP A 51 8.34 -5.11 -11.44
N ALA A 52 8.25 -5.28 -12.77
CA ALA A 52 7.46 -6.34 -13.39
C ALA A 52 7.98 -7.75 -13.07
N GLU A 53 9.27 -7.92 -12.80
CA GLU A 53 9.86 -9.22 -12.48
C GLU A 53 9.36 -9.77 -11.16
N ARG A 54 8.96 -8.90 -10.21
CA ARG A 54 8.38 -9.32 -8.93
C ARG A 54 7.12 -10.18 -9.11
N PHE A 55 6.34 -9.93 -10.17
CA PHE A 55 5.15 -10.70 -10.51
C PHE A 55 5.44 -12.15 -10.91
N THR A 56 6.68 -12.45 -11.31
CA THR A 56 7.11 -13.83 -11.62
C THR A 56 7.60 -14.58 -10.39
N ARG A 57 8.18 -13.89 -9.39
CA ARG A 57 8.91 -14.51 -8.27
C ARG A 57 8.02 -14.87 -7.07
N ALA A 58 6.97 -14.10 -6.78
CA ALA A 58 6.20 -14.24 -5.53
C ALA A 58 4.67 -14.10 -5.69
N ILE A 59 3.99 -15.17 -6.14
CA ILE A 59 2.54 -15.15 -6.47
C ILE A 59 1.67 -14.60 -5.33
N TYR A 60 1.87 -15.05 -4.09
CA TYR A 60 1.00 -14.65 -2.97
C TYR A 60 1.14 -13.18 -2.59
N ALA A 61 2.37 -12.64 -2.65
CA ALA A 61 2.61 -11.22 -2.48
C ALA A 61 1.99 -10.43 -3.65
N CYS A 62 2.12 -10.96 -4.87
CA CYS A 62 1.60 -10.34 -6.08
C CYS A 62 0.08 -10.30 -6.14
N GLU A 63 -0.62 -11.31 -5.63
CA GLU A 63 -2.09 -11.31 -5.58
C GLU A 63 -2.61 -10.09 -4.81
N LYS A 64 -2.04 -9.81 -3.64
CA LYS A 64 -2.42 -8.66 -2.82
C LYS A 64 -2.07 -7.33 -3.50
N VAL A 65 -0.87 -7.25 -4.08
CA VAL A 65 -0.38 -6.08 -4.83
C VAL A 65 -1.32 -5.73 -5.99
N VAL A 66 -1.63 -6.70 -6.87
CA VAL A 66 -2.50 -6.48 -8.03
C VAL A 66 -3.93 -6.14 -7.60
N LYS A 67 -4.49 -6.88 -6.64
CA LYS A 67 -5.86 -6.62 -6.16
C LYS A 67 -5.99 -5.23 -5.57
N PHE A 68 -5.01 -4.79 -4.78
CA PHE A 68 -5.02 -3.46 -4.20
C PHE A 68 -4.83 -2.37 -5.26
N ALA A 69 -3.84 -2.51 -6.15
CA ALA A 69 -3.61 -1.55 -7.23
C ALA A 69 -4.81 -1.44 -8.18
N SER A 70 -5.52 -2.56 -8.45
CA SER A 70 -6.70 -2.55 -9.31
C SER A 70 -7.86 -1.71 -8.77
N GLN A 71 -7.89 -1.42 -7.45
CA GLN A 71 -8.89 -0.53 -6.85
C GLN A 71 -8.80 0.90 -7.42
N ALA A 72 -7.62 1.32 -7.91
CA ALA A 72 -7.41 2.61 -8.58
C ALA A 72 -8.20 2.74 -9.89
N ILE A 73 -8.60 1.62 -10.50
CA ILE A 73 -9.36 1.60 -11.74
C ILE A 73 -10.86 1.50 -11.46
N ALA A 74 -11.23 0.55 -10.61
CA ALA A 74 -12.61 0.32 -10.21
C ALA A 74 -12.63 -0.25 -8.80
N LEU A 75 -13.20 0.54 -7.87
CA LEU A 75 -13.38 0.10 -6.49
C LEU A 75 -14.32 -1.12 -6.46
N ASN A 76 -13.80 -2.23 -5.95
CA ASN A 76 -14.55 -3.46 -5.74
C ASN A 76 -14.41 -3.89 -4.28
N ALA A 77 -15.45 -3.61 -3.50
CA ALA A 77 -15.50 -3.94 -2.06
C ALA A 77 -15.23 -5.43 -1.76
N LYS A 78 -15.55 -6.35 -2.69
CA LYS A 78 -15.30 -7.80 -2.50
C LYS A 78 -13.82 -8.18 -2.56
N ASP A 79 -13.01 -7.37 -3.23
CA ASP A 79 -11.57 -7.57 -3.38
C ASP A 79 -10.76 -6.62 -2.49
N LEU A 80 -11.42 -5.80 -1.66
CA LEU A 80 -10.77 -4.85 -0.76
C LEU A 80 -10.00 -5.59 0.35
N ASN A 81 -8.69 -5.34 0.42
CA ASN A 81 -7.88 -5.75 1.55
C ASN A 81 -7.91 -4.64 2.61
N GLU A 82 -8.73 -4.83 3.65
CA GLU A 82 -8.94 -3.81 4.69
C GLU A 82 -7.65 -3.44 5.46
N ASN A 83 -6.71 -4.38 5.63
CA ASN A 83 -5.43 -4.09 6.28
C ASN A 83 -4.56 -3.20 5.40
N THR A 84 -4.42 -3.53 4.13
CA THR A 84 -3.65 -2.70 3.18
C THR A 84 -4.29 -1.33 3.00
N TYR A 85 -5.62 -1.26 2.99
CA TYR A 85 -6.37 0.01 3.00
C TYR A 85 -6.10 0.84 4.25
N ALA A 86 -6.15 0.25 5.45
CA ALA A 86 -5.92 0.97 6.71
C ALA A 86 -4.51 1.56 6.79
N ILE A 87 -3.52 0.78 6.36
CA ILE A 87 -2.13 1.21 6.30
C ILE A 87 -1.94 2.29 5.23
N PHE A 88 -2.56 2.13 4.05
CA PHE A 88 -2.55 3.15 3.01
C PHE A 88 -3.13 4.47 3.49
N ARG A 89 -4.30 4.44 4.14
CA ARG A 89 -4.95 5.65 4.68
C ARG A 89 -4.08 6.33 5.74
N THR A 90 -3.47 5.55 6.64
CA THR A 90 -2.50 6.08 7.61
C THR A 90 -1.29 6.70 6.91
N ALA A 91 -0.75 6.06 5.87
CA ALA A 91 0.36 6.60 5.08
C ALA A 91 -0.02 7.94 4.43
N ILE A 92 -1.20 8.05 3.83
CA ILE A 92 -1.66 9.31 3.23
C ILE A 92 -1.83 10.38 4.32
N ASN A 93 -2.40 10.06 5.48
CA ASN A 93 -2.47 11.03 6.58
C ASN A 93 -1.07 11.50 7.02
N CYS A 94 -0.10 10.58 7.19
CA CYS A 94 1.28 10.94 7.47
C CYS A 94 1.87 11.88 6.41
N TYR A 95 1.63 11.60 5.12
CA TYR A 95 2.03 12.47 4.01
C TYR A 95 1.43 13.88 4.11
N LYS A 96 0.15 14.00 4.46
CA LYS A 96 -0.54 15.30 4.57
C LYS A 96 0.07 16.18 5.66
N HIS A 97 0.50 15.57 6.75
CA HIS A 97 1.03 16.25 7.93
C HIS A 97 2.57 16.33 7.91
N ASP A 98 3.22 15.89 6.84
CA ASP A 98 4.69 15.83 6.71
C ASP A 98 5.39 15.00 7.81
N ILE A 99 4.71 13.95 8.28
CA ILE A 99 5.20 13.03 9.32
C ILE A 99 5.70 11.73 8.68
N ALA A 100 6.81 11.18 9.19
CA ALA A 100 7.28 9.86 8.79
C ALA A 100 6.29 8.76 9.21
N LEU A 101 5.92 7.87 8.28
CA LEU A 101 5.14 6.69 8.63
C LEU A 101 6.03 5.70 9.39
N THR A 102 5.69 5.35 10.62
CA THR A 102 6.47 4.38 11.41
C THR A 102 5.81 3.00 11.44
N GLN A 103 6.59 1.96 11.70
CA GLN A 103 6.09 0.61 11.92
C GLN A 103 5.01 0.55 13.02
N ASN A 104 5.17 1.32 14.11
CA ASN A 104 4.17 1.36 15.18
C ASN A 104 2.82 1.95 14.69
N MET A 105 2.86 3.00 13.86
CA MET A 105 1.64 3.55 13.23
C MET A 105 0.97 2.54 12.30
N ILE A 106 1.77 1.77 11.55
CA ILE A 106 1.26 0.70 10.67
C ILE A 106 0.54 -0.36 11.51
N GLU A 107 1.15 -0.83 12.60
CA GLU A 107 0.57 -1.85 13.48
C GLU A 107 -0.69 -1.33 14.20
N ALA A 108 -0.66 -0.12 14.72
CA ALA A 108 -1.82 0.54 15.34
C ALA A 108 -2.97 0.79 14.35
N SER A 109 -2.67 0.92 13.05
CA SER A 109 -3.73 1.07 12.04
C SER A 109 -4.56 -0.20 11.84
N ILE A 110 -3.97 -1.39 12.07
CA ILE A 110 -4.63 -2.67 11.84
C ILE A 110 -5.31 -3.24 13.08
N SER A 111 -4.88 -2.85 14.29
CA SER A 111 -5.52 -3.27 15.53
C SER A 111 -5.66 -2.14 16.56
N ARG A 112 -6.88 -1.96 17.09
CA ARG A 112 -7.20 -0.92 18.09
C ARG A 112 -6.55 -1.11 19.47
N ASP A 113 -5.94 -2.27 19.71
CA ASP A 113 -5.32 -2.59 21.01
C ASP A 113 -3.88 -2.04 21.10
N LEU A 114 -3.34 -1.55 19.98
CA LEU A 114 -2.02 -0.95 19.92
C LEU A 114 -2.15 0.57 19.93
N THR A 115 -1.36 1.20 20.79
CA THR A 115 -1.35 2.65 20.98
C THR A 115 -0.11 3.27 20.37
N VAL A 116 -0.28 4.47 19.82
CA VAL A 116 0.81 5.36 19.40
C VAL A 116 0.87 6.57 20.32
N ASP A 117 1.96 7.32 20.25
CA ASP A 117 2.09 8.57 20.99
C ASP A 117 0.97 9.55 20.62
N ASP A 118 0.50 10.32 21.61
CA ASP A 118 -0.62 11.25 21.43
C ASP A 118 -0.34 12.31 20.35
N SER A 119 0.93 12.69 20.18
CA SER A 119 1.38 13.63 19.14
C SER A 119 1.06 13.16 17.72
N VAL A 120 0.96 11.85 17.48
CA VAL A 120 0.72 11.26 16.14
C VAL A 120 -0.60 10.50 16.03
N LYS A 121 -1.35 10.40 17.13
CA LYS A 121 -2.63 9.67 17.17
C LYS A 121 -3.64 10.19 16.15
N HIS A 122 -3.62 11.48 15.86
CA HIS A 122 -4.51 12.13 14.91
C HIS A 122 -4.28 11.71 13.44
N VAL A 123 -3.07 11.22 13.09
CA VAL A 123 -2.78 10.74 11.72
C VAL A 123 -3.06 9.24 11.53
N VAL A 124 -3.21 8.47 12.60
CA VAL A 124 -3.40 7.02 12.51
C VAL A 124 -4.86 6.66 12.27
N TYR A 125 -5.16 6.00 11.15
CA TYR A 125 -6.46 5.40 10.92
C TYR A 125 -6.54 4.05 11.64
N VAL A 126 -7.36 3.96 12.70
CA VAL A 126 -7.47 2.74 13.52
C VAL A 126 -8.68 1.90 13.09
N ARG A 127 -8.44 0.65 12.70
CA ARG A 127 -9.52 -0.33 12.50
C ARG A 127 -10.15 -0.72 13.83
N ASN A 128 -11.48 -0.82 13.87
CA ASN A 128 -12.21 -1.28 15.05
C ASN A 128 -12.16 -2.82 15.21
N LEU A 129 -10.95 -3.36 15.33
CA LEU A 129 -10.68 -4.80 15.41
C LEU A 129 -9.54 -5.06 16.41
N ILE A 130 -9.71 -6.10 17.24
CA ILE A 130 -8.63 -6.63 18.08
C ILE A 130 -8.05 -7.85 17.36
N GLN A 131 -6.73 -7.91 17.25
CA GLN A 131 -6.01 -9.02 16.64
C GLN A 131 -4.90 -9.50 17.58
N THR A 132 -4.55 -10.78 17.50
CA THR A 132 -3.39 -11.30 18.25
C THR A 132 -2.10 -10.71 17.71
N SER A 133 -1.06 -10.62 18.55
CA SER A 133 0.25 -10.07 18.15
C SER A 133 0.85 -10.77 16.93
N GLU A 134 0.71 -12.10 16.85
CA GLU A 134 1.15 -12.90 15.69
C GLU A 134 0.40 -12.49 14.40
N THR A 135 -0.91 -12.27 14.51
CA THR A 135 -1.73 -11.83 13.37
C THR A 135 -1.35 -10.41 12.94
N VAL A 136 -1.13 -9.51 13.90
CA VAL A 136 -0.66 -8.14 13.64
C VAL A 136 0.64 -8.17 12.87
N GLN A 137 1.64 -8.93 13.33
CA GLN A 137 2.95 -9.01 12.67
C GLN A 137 2.83 -9.54 11.23
N ALA A 138 2.12 -10.65 11.03
CA ALA A 138 1.97 -11.26 9.70
C ALA A 138 1.20 -10.35 8.72
N GLN A 139 0.11 -9.72 9.17
CA GLN A 139 -0.69 -8.82 8.34
C GLN A 139 0.00 -7.50 8.06
N THR A 140 0.74 -6.97 9.04
CA THR A 140 1.59 -5.80 8.88
C THR A 140 2.65 -6.03 7.82
N GLN A 141 3.45 -7.08 7.97
CA GLN A 141 4.50 -7.41 7.01
C GLN A 141 3.91 -7.54 5.60
N THR A 142 2.87 -8.36 5.44
CA THR A 142 2.32 -8.62 4.11
C THR A 142 1.73 -7.36 3.46
N SER A 143 1.06 -6.51 4.23
CA SER A 143 0.39 -5.32 3.71
C SER A 143 1.39 -4.18 3.44
N ARG A 144 2.38 -4.01 4.32
CA ARG A 144 3.49 -3.08 4.12
C ARG A 144 4.31 -3.46 2.89
N ASP A 145 4.66 -4.74 2.74
CA ASP A 145 5.45 -5.22 1.59
C ASP A 145 4.70 -5.01 0.28
N ALA A 146 3.35 -5.04 0.30
CA ALA A 146 2.53 -4.67 -0.85
C ALA A 146 2.67 -3.18 -1.21
N LEU A 147 2.61 -2.28 -0.23
CA LEU A 147 2.79 -0.83 -0.47
C LEU A 147 4.22 -0.47 -0.89
N LEU A 148 5.22 -1.16 -0.34
CA LEU A 148 6.63 -1.05 -0.78
C LEU A 148 6.76 -1.52 -2.23
N THR A 149 6.13 -2.64 -2.60
CA THR A 149 6.16 -3.15 -3.99
C THR A 149 5.48 -2.19 -4.96
N LEU A 150 4.45 -1.48 -4.52
CA LEU A 150 3.76 -0.46 -5.32
C LEU A 150 4.46 0.90 -5.31
N ASN A 151 5.61 1.04 -4.65
CA ASN A 151 6.34 2.29 -4.45
C ASN A 151 5.45 3.42 -3.90
N ILE A 152 4.46 3.07 -3.07
CA ILE A 152 3.62 4.02 -2.35
C ILE A 152 4.32 4.48 -1.07
N ILE A 153 5.08 3.57 -0.45
CA ILE A 153 5.96 3.88 0.67
C ILE A 153 7.38 3.43 0.33
N GLU A 154 8.37 4.07 0.94
CA GLU A 154 9.79 3.76 0.76
C GLU A 154 10.51 3.79 2.11
N ALA A 155 11.40 2.83 2.35
CA ALA A 155 12.15 2.78 3.61
C ALA A 155 13.10 3.98 3.74
N ARG A 156 13.05 4.65 4.89
CA ARG A 156 13.95 5.76 5.20
C ARG A 156 15.35 5.26 5.54
N ALA A 157 16.37 5.94 5.02
CA ALA A 157 17.76 5.65 5.32
C ALA A 157 18.19 6.20 6.70
N ASP A 158 17.56 7.30 7.13
CA ASP A 158 17.90 8.03 8.35
C ASP A 158 17.17 7.51 9.60
N MET A 159 16.08 6.76 9.44
CA MET A 159 15.29 6.25 10.55
C MET A 159 14.84 4.80 10.30
N LYS A 160 15.29 3.89 11.19
CA LYS A 160 14.91 2.47 11.13
C LYS A 160 13.41 2.31 11.34
N ASN A 161 12.79 1.39 10.60
CA ASN A 161 11.36 1.07 10.67
C ASN A 161 10.45 2.29 10.41
N ALA A 162 10.95 3.28 9.67
CA ALA A 162 10.20 4.41 9.19
C ALA A 162 10.20 4.45 7.67
N TYR A 163 9.14 5.04 7.11
CA TYR A 163 8.87 5.07 5.70
C TYR A 163 8.47 6.48 5.27
N SER A 164 8.99 6.90 4.13
CA SER A 164 8.49 8.05 3.39
C SER A 164 7.33 7.60 2.51
N VAL A 165 6.42 8.52 2.22
CA VAL A 165 5.23 8.25 1.40
C VAL A 165 5.37 8.99 0.08
N ASN A 166 5.28 8.24 -1.02
CA ASN A 166 5.42 8.74 -2.38
C ASN A 166 4.03 8.84 -3.01
N LEU A 167 3.55 10.07 -3.25
CA LEU A 167 2.26 10.32 -3.88
C LEU A 167 2.36 10.17 -5.42
N THR A 168 2.55 8.93 -5.87
CA THR A 168 2.59 8.57 -7.30
C THR A 168 1.22 8.72 -7.95
N THR A 169 1.15 8.67 -9.29
CA THR A 169 -0.13 8.63 -10.03
C THR A 169 -1.02 7.47 -9.58
N LEU A 170 -0.43 6.31 -9.25
CA LEU A 170 -1.16 5.19 -8.67
C LEU A 170 -1.73 5.53 -7.29
N ALA A 171 -0.92 6.11 -6.40
CA ALA A 171 -1.35 6.50 -5.06
C ALA A 171 -2.47 7.55 -5.12
N GLN A 172 -2.37 8.54 -6.00
CA GLN A 172 -3.42 9.54 -6.21
C GLN A 172 -4.72 8.90 -6.71
N ALA A 173 -4.65 8.01 -7.70
CA ALA A 173 -5.83 7.31 -8.20
C ALA A 173 -6.48 6.40 -7.14
N LEU A 174 -5.70 5.81 -6.23
CA LEU A 174 -6.21 5.10 -5.06
C LEU A 174 -6.90 6.06 -4.08
N CYS A 175 -6.32 7.24 -3.82
CA CYS A 175 -6.95 8.27 -3.00
C CYS A 175 -8.31 8.68 -3.58
N ASP A 176 -8.39 8.93 -4.88
CA ASP A 176 -9.64 9.29 -5.56
C ASP A 176 -10.68 8.16 -5.46
N ALA A 177 -10.27 6.91 -5.72
CA ALA A 177 -11.13 5.74 -5.64
C ALA A 177 -11.68 5.51 -4.21
N PHE A 178 -10.85 5.77 -3.20
CA PHE A 178 -11.21 5.62 -1.79
C PHE A 178 -11.80 6.88 -1.16
N LYS A 179 -11.90 7.99 -1.91
CA LYS A 179 -12.35 9.30 -1.42
C LYS A 179 -11.51 9.80 -0.23
N ILE A 180 -10.20 9.64 -0.32
CA ILE A 180 -9.23 10.15 0.66
C ILE A 180 -8.64 11.45 0.11
N ASP A 181 -8.77 12.54 0.87
CA ASP A 181 -8.09 13.78 0.56
C ASP A 181 -6.60 13.66 0.93
N ALA A 182 -5.72 13.88 -0.05
CA ALA A 182 -4.26 13.81 0.07
C ALA A 182 -3.57 15.19 0.07
N THR A 183 -4.34 16.28 0.16
CA THR A 183 -3.79 17.65 0.19
C THR A 183 -2.96 17.87 1.45
N LYS A 184 -1.75 18.42 1.31
CA LYS A 184 -0.91 18.75 2.46
C LYS A 184 -1.60 19.80 3.33
N VAL A 185 -1.49 19.64 4.65
CA VAL A 185 -1.97 20.61 5.62
C VAL A 185 -0.94 21.74 5.66
N GLU A 186 -1.38 22.99 5.52
CA GLU A 186 -0.53 24.15 5.73
C GLU A 186 -0.12 24.17 7.21
N ILE A 187 1.17 24.10 7.46
CA ILE A 187 1.71 24.29 8.81
C ILE A 187 1.80 25.80 8.98
N GLU A 188 0.87 26.39 9.72
CA GLU A 188 1.05 27.76 10.21
C GLU A 188 2.29 27.73 11.12
N GLU A 189 3.39 28.33 10.65
CA GLU A 189 4.53 28.64 11.51
C GLU A 189 4.02 29.65 12.54
N SER A 190 3.64 29.17 13.73
CA SER A 190 3.40 30.04 14.86
C SER A 190 4.74 30.66 15.22
N ASP A 191 4.95 31.91 14.79
CA ASP A 191 5.97 32.82 15.32
C ASP A 191 5.69 33.01 16.83
N GLU A 192 6.11 32.04 17.64
CA GLU A 192 6.34 32.27 19.06
C GLU A 192 7.64 33.07 19.19
N THR A 193 7.57 34.37 18.86
CA THR A 193 8.47 35.33 19.47
C THR A 193 8.12 35.40 20.95
N GLU A 194 8.77 34.57 21.76
CA GLU A 194 9.03 34.85 23.17
C GLU A 194 9.80 36.18 23.26
N SER A 195 9.06 37.27 23.37
CA SER A 195 9.58 38.54 23.89
C SER A 195 9.63 38.46 25.41
N GLU A 196 10.52 37.62 25.94
CA GLU A 196 11.11 37.86 27.26
C GLU A 196 12.18 38.95 27.11
N ALA A 197 11.84 40.19 27.44
CA ALA A 197 12.82 41.18 27.89
C ALA A 197 12.14 42.34 28.63
N ALA A 198 12.23 42.27 29.96
CA ALA A 198 12.32 43.35 30.95
C ALA A 198 11.11 44.30 31.17
#